data_AF-A0A9Q4CA04-F1
#
_entry.id   AF-A0A9Q4CA04-F1
#
_cell.length_a   1.000
_cell.length_b   1.000
_cell.length_c   1.000
_cell.angle_alpha   90.00
_cell.angle_beta   90.00
_cell.angle_gamma   90.00
#
_symmetry.space_group_name_H-M   'P 1'
#
loop_
_entity.id
_entity.type
_entity.pdbx_description
1 polymer ?
#
loop_
_entity_poly.entity_id
_entity_poly.type
_entity_poly.pdbx_seq_one_letter_code
_entity_poly.pdbx_strand_id
1 'polypeptide(L)'
;MLIREAGTAVAKEKELPTDEEIAAIVEQFPAQLKLEAVLCLHHGLRIGEMPALRRESVTIIRENGTAEVHVNATLQRVVNSETRKTEMLRAEGPKTVAGRRTVPIFSMRVDEFIEYMDTRVENSPTAPVITTKRGLTMFDTSFRSTFDTARKKAGGRGNSPLTAVVAGRPRSWPRREPPRLR
;
A
#
# COMPACT_ATOMS: atom_id res chain seq x y z
N MET A 1 27.01 22.23 32.82
CA MET A 1 25.75 21.79 32.19
C MET A 1 26.11 20.87 31.04
N LEU A 2 25.99 19.56 31.21
CA LEU A 2 26.38 18.55 30.21
C LEU A 2 25.21 18.33 29.24
N ILE A 3 25.42 18.64 27.96
CA ILE A 3 24.50 18.28 26.88
C ILE A 3 24.72 16.79 26.58
N ARG A 4 23.69 16.00 26.85
CA ARG A 4 23.68 14.55 26.62
C ARG A 4 23.30 14.31 25.16
N GLU A 5 24.27 13.89 24.35
CA GLU A 5 24.02 13.55 22.94
C GLU A 5 23.00 12.40 22.84
N ALA A 6 21.95 12.59 22.03
CA ALA A 6 20.97 11.57 21.73
C ALA A 6 21.60 10.59 20.72
N GLY A 7 22.00 9.41 21.20
CA GLY A 7 22.42 8.32 20.33
C GLY A 7 21.30 7.97 19.35
N THR A 8 21.53 8.20 18.06
CA THR A 8 20.59 7.80 17.01
C THR A 8 20.71 6.30 16.86
N ALA A 9 19.70 5.56 17.32
CA ALA A 9 19.65 4.11 17.15
C ALA A 9 19.73 3.77 15.65
N VAL A 10 20.78 3.05 15.26
CA VAL A 10 20.94 2.56 13.89
C VAL A 10 19.80 1.58 13.63
N ALA A 11 18.88 1.95 12.73
CA ALA A 11 17.74 1.13 12.39
C ALA A 11 18.24 -0.22 11.84
N LYS A 12 17.86 -1.33 12.48
CA LYS A 12 18.14 -2.67 11.98
C LYS A 12 17.62 -2.78 10.54
N GLU A 13 18.52 -3.09 9.61
CA GLU A 13 18.16 -3.27 8.21
C GLU A 13 17.07 -4.34 8.10
N LYS A 14 15.96 -3.98 7.46
CA LYS A 14 14.81 -4.88 7.32
C LYS A 14 14.97 -5.62 6.01
N GLU A 15 15.06 -6.93 6.09
CA GLU A 15 15.11 -7.78 4.92
C GLU A 15 13.79 -7.71 4.14
N LEU A 16 13.91 -7.59 2.81
CA LEU A 16 12.78 -7.71 1.90
C LEU A 16 12.35 -9.18 1.81
N PRO A 17 11.03 -9.45 1.80
CA PRO A 17 10.51 -10.78 1.55
C PRO A 17 10.75 -11.18 0.09
N THR A 18 10.85 -12.48 -0.16
CA THR A 18 10.90 -13.03 -1.52
C THR A 18 9.52 -12.99 -2.18
N ASP A 19 9.47 -13.14 -3.51
CA ASP A 19 8.20 -13.20 -4.25
C ASP A 19 7.31 -14.37 -3.78
N GLU A 20 7.93 -15.51 -3.43
CA GLU A 20 7.25 -16.67 -2.86
C GLU A 20 6.66 -16.37 -1.47
N GLU A 21 7.41 -15.67 -0.61
CA GLU A 21 6.92 -15.23 0.69
C GLU A 21 5.77 -14.22 0.55
N ILE A 22 5.88 -13.29 -0.41
CA ILE A 22 4.81 -12.34 -0.71
C ILE A 22 3.56 -13.08 -1.18
N ALA A 23 3.68 -14.01 -2.12
CA ALA A 23 2.56 -14.81 -2.61
C ALA A 23 1.90 -15.62 -1.47
N ALA A 24 2.70 -16.26 -0.62
CA ALA A 24 2.21 -17.00 0.54
C ALA A 24 1.48 -16.09 1.54
N ILE A 25 1.98 -14.86 1.77
CA ILE A 25 1.31 -13.87 2.62
C ILE A 25 -0.04 -13.47 2.02
N VAL A 26 -0.07 -13.11 0.73
CA VAL A 26 -1.30 -12.70 0.02
C VAL A 26 -2.35 -13.80 0.09
N GLU A 27 -1.95 -15.07 0.01
CA GLU A 27 -2.91 -16.19 0.08
C GLU A 27 -3.57 -16.33 1.45
N GLN A 28 -2.91 -15.87 2.52
CA GLN A 28 -3.45 -15.87 3.88
C GLN A 28 -4.35 -14.67 4.19
N PHE A 29 -4.49 -13.70 3.28
CA PHE A 29 -5.40 -12.57 3.48
C PHE A 29 -6.86 -13.00 3.35
N PRO A 30 -7.77 -12.42 4.17
CA PRO A 30 -9.21 -12.56 3.95
C PRO A 30 -9.59 -12.16 2.53
N ALA A 31 -10.49 -12.89 1.88
CA ALA A 31 -10.88 -12.63 0.48
C ALA A 31 -11.28 -11.17 0.22
N GLN A 32 -11.95 -10.53 1.19
CA GLN A 32 -12.38 -9.13 1.06
C GLN A 32 -11.22 -8.13 1.02
N LEU A 33 -10.07 -8.50 1.61
CA LEU A 33 -8.88 -7.66 1.75
C LEU A 33 -7.72 -8.14 0.85
N LYS A 34 -7.93 -9.21 0.09
CA LYS A 34 -6.87 -9.82 -0.74
C LYS A 34 -6.40 -8.85 -1.83
N LEU A 35 -7.30 -8.05 -2.41
CA LEU A 35 -6.91 -7.00 -3.37
C LEU A 35 -6.01 -5.93 -2.73
N GLU A 36 -6.28 -5.52 -1.49
CA GLU A 36 -5.42 -4.56 -0.78
C GLU A 36 -4.00 -5.08 -0.64
N ALA A 37 -3.87 -6.37 -0.26
CA ALA A 37 -2.58 -7.01 -0.14
C ALA A 37 -1.84 -7.05 -1.48
N VAL A 38 -2.53 -7.36 -2.58
CA VAL A 38 -1.95 -7.37 -3.93
C VAL A 38 -1.48 -5.96 -4.33
N LEU A 39 -2.31 -4.94 -4.14
CA LEU A 39 -1.95 -3.54 -4.43
C LEU A 39 -0.74 -3.07 -3.60
N CYS A 40 -0.66 -3.48 -2.35
CA CYS A 40 0.46 -3.10 -1.50
C CYS A 40 1.75 -3.87 -1.85
N LEU A 41 1.67 -5.19 -1.95
CA LEU A 41 2.83 -6.06 -1.96
C LEU A 41 3.36 -6.33 -3.38
N HIS A 42 2.49 -6.39 -4.39
CA HIS A 42 2.92 -6.53 -5.79
C HIS A 42 3.07 -5.19 -6.50
N HIS A 43 2.17 -4.23 -6.22
CA HIS A 43 2.14 -2.94 -6.92
C HIS A 43 2.77 -1.79 -6.16
N GLY A 44 3.22 -2.01 -4.91
CA GLY A 44 3.94 -1.02 -4.12
C GLY A 44 3.11 0.20 -3.71
N LEU A 45 1.78 0.08 -3.65
CA LEU A 45 0.94 1.14 -3.09
C LEU A 45 1.19 1.26 -1.59
N ARG A 46 1.29 2.50 -1.11
CA ARG A 46 1.45 2.76 0.32
C ARG A 46 0.12 2.53 1.03
N ILE A 47 0.20 2.11 2.30
CA ILE A 47 -0.97 1.87 3.15
C ILE A 47 -1.89 3.10 3.24
N GLY A 48 -1.36 4.33 3.13
CA GLY A 48 -2.18 5.55 3.10
C GLY A 48 -2.81 5.87 1.75
N GLU A 49 -2.30 5.33 0.65
CA GLU A 49 -2.80 5.57 -0.71
C GLU A 49 -3.97 4.62 -1.03
N MET A 50 -3.87 3.34 -0.65
CA MET A 50 -4.89 2.33 -0.92
C MET A 50 -6.31 2.70 -0.42
N PRO A 51 -6.53 3.10 0.85
CA PRO A 51 -7.86 3.46 1.34
C PRO A 51 -8.37 4.79 0.76
N ALA A 52 -7.50 5.57 0.10
CA ALA A 52 -7.87 6.81 -0.57
C ALA A 52 -8.38 6.59 -2.01
N LEU A 53 -8.21 5.38 -2.56
CA LEU A 53 -8.68 5.01 -3.89
C LEU A 53 -10.20 5.10 -3.97
N ARG A 54 -10.65 5.65 -5.10
CA ARG A 54 -12.05 5.77 -5.49
C ARG A 54 -12.27 5.10 -6.84
N ARG A 55 -13.52 4.83 -7.23
CA ARG A 55 -13.83 4.24 -8.54
C ARG A 55 -13.18 5.02 -9.69
N GLU A 56 -13.22 6.35 -9.62
CA GLU A 56 -12.57 7.27 -10.57
C GLU A 56 -11.04 7.17 -10.59
N SER A 57 -10.43 6.58 -9.56
CA SER A 57 -8.99 6.36 -9.50
C SER A 57 -8.55 5.12 -10.31
N VAL A 58 -9.47 4.46 -11.02
CA VAL A 58 -9.21 3.22 -11.75
C VAL A 58 -9.66 3.37 -13.19
N THR A 59 -8.76 3.09 -14.13
CA THR A 59 -9.07 2.98 -15.55
C THR A 59 -8.97 1.51 -15.96
N ILE A 60 -10.03 1.00 -16.60
CA ILE A 60 -10.09 -0.36 -17.15
C ILE A 60 -10.25 -0.21 -18.66
N ILE A 61 -9.30 -0.74 -19.42
CA ILE A 61 -9.32 -0.77 -20.89
C ILE A 61 -9.67 -2.20 -21.28
N ARG A 62 -10.98 -2.45 -21.49
CA ARG A 62 -11.50 -3.81 -21.69
C ARG A 62 -11.06 -4.40 -23.03
N GLU A 63 -10.83 -3.58 -24.03
CA GLU A 63 -10.42 -3.98 -25.38
C GLU A 63 -9.09 -4.75 -25.36
N ASN A 64 -8.17 -4.36 -24.48
CA ASN A 64 -6.85 -4.96 -24.36
C ASN A 64 -6.64 -5.72 -23.05
N GLY A 65 -7.70 -5.86 -22.23
CA GLY A 65 -7.64 -6.53 -20.94
C GLY A 65 -6.61 -5.90 -20.00
N THR A 66 -6.51 -4.57 -19.95
CA THR A 66 -5.58 -3.87 -19.05
C THR A 66 -6.33 -3.02 -18.03
N ALA A 67 -5.69 -2.81 -16.87
CA ALA A 67 -6.21 -1.92 -15.85
C ALA A 67 -5.06 -1.15 -15.19
N GLU A 68 -5.35 0.07 -14.75
CA GLU A 68 -4.40 0.93 -14.08
C GLU A 68 -5.05 1.70 -12.93
N VAL A 69 -4.23 2.00 -11.91
CA VAL A 69 -4.63 2.73 -10.71
C VAL A 69 -3.91 4.08 -10.66
N HIS A 70 -4.69 5.15 -10.58
CA HIS A 70 -4.20 6.52 -10.44
C HIS A 70 -4.08 6.90 -8.97
N VAL A 71 -2.84 6.92 -8.49
CA VAL A 71 -2.52 7.29 -7.11
C VAL A 71 -2.47 8.80 -6.98
N ASN A 72 -3.59 9.42 -6.63
CA ASN A 72 -3.74 10.87 -6.57
C ASN A 72 -4.10 11.43 -5.18
N ALA A 73 -4.35 10.56 -4.20
CA ALA A 73 -4.80 10.96 -2.87
C ALA A 73 -4.20 10.06 -1.78
N THR A 74 -4.22 10.56 -0.55
CA THR A 74 -3.89 9.76 0.64
C THR A 74 -4.94 9.96 1.72
N LEU A 75 -5.19 8.92 2.50
CA LEU A 75 -6.05 8.99 3.68
C LEU A 75 -5.15 9.19 4.90
N GLN A 76 -5.42 10.23 5.66
CA GLN A 76 -4.65 10.58 6.85
C GLN A 76 -5.54 10.55 8.07
N ARG A 77 -5.00 9.97 9.14
CA ARG A 77 -5.65 9.93 10.44
C ARG A 77 -5.36 11.24 11.16
N VAL A 78 -6.40 12.01 11.41
CA VAL A 78 -6.31 13.28 12.14
C VAL A 78 -7.12 13.20 13.42
N VAL A 79 -6.70 13.96 14.43
CA VAL A 79 -7.51 14.17 15.63
C VAL A 79 -8.26 15.47 15.41
N ASN A 80 -9.59 15.38 15.37
CA ASN A 80 -10.44 16.55 15.29
C ASN A 80 -10.26 17.37 16.58
N SER A 81 -9.89 18.65 16.44
CA SER A 81 -9.58 19.53 17.56
C SER A 81 -10.78 19.82 18.45
N GLU A 82 -11.99 19.81 17.89
CA GLU A 82 -13.24 20.13 18.57
C GLU A 82 -13.84 18.89 19.23
N THR A 83 -13.96 17.79 18.47
CA THR A 83 -14.61 16.57 18.97
C THR A 83 -13.68 15.65 19.74
N ARG A 84 -12.36 15.90 19.65
CA ARG A 84 -11.27 15.03 20.17
C ARG A 84 -11.32 13.60 19.61
N LYS A 85 -12.17 13.34 18.60
CA LYS A 85 -12.28 12.04 17.95
C LYS A 85 -11.25 11.91 16.84
N THR A 86 -10.88 10.67 16.58
CA THR A 86 -10.02 10.33 15.44
C THR A 86 -10.88 10.22 14.20
N GLU A 87 -10.52 10.97 13.17
CA GLU A 87 -11.21 10.98 11.88
C GLU A 87 -10.22 10.66 10.76
N MET A 88 -10.74 10.10 9.67
CA MET A 88 -9.96 9.85 8.45
C MET A 88 -10.27 10.94 7.44
N LEU A 89 -9.30 11.80 7.19
CA LEU A 89 -9.40 12.80 6.13
C LEU A 89 -8.73 12.28 4.87
N ARG A 90 -9.47 12.31 3.76
CA ARG A 90 -8.88 12.15 2.43
C ARG A 90 -8.22 13.47 2.06
N ALA A 91 -6.90 13.50 2.07
CA ALA A 91 -6.15 14.61 1.52
C ALA A 91 -6.11 14.44 0.00
N GLU A 92 -6.75 15.36 -0.71
CA GLU A 92 -6.65 15.43 -2.17
C GLU A 92 -5.24 15.88 -2.55
N GLY A 93 -4.55 15.05 -3.33
CA GLY A 93 -3.16 15.27 -3.67
C GLY A 93 -2.18 14.68 -2.65
N PRO A 94 -1.01 14.18 -3.11
CA PRO A 94 0.15 14.06 -2.23
C PRO A 94 0.56 15.45 -1.75
N LYS A 95 1.37 15.54 -0.68
CA LYS A 95 1.99 16.80 -0.24
C LYS A 95 2.69 17.57 -1.39
N THR A 96 3.06 16.89 -2.48
CA THR A 96 3.68 17.46 -3.68
C THR A 96 3.18 16.75 -4.96
N VAL A 97 3.22 17.44 -6.11
CA VAL A 97 2.84 16.90 -7.44
C VAL A 97 3.59 15.60 -7.79
N ALA A 98 4.83 15.47 -7.30
CA ALA A 98 5.70 14.31 -7.53
C ALA A 98 5.20 12.97 -6.94
N GLY A 99 4.21 13.00 -6.03
CA GLY A 99 3.62 11.77 -5.48
C GLY A 99 2.52 11.16 -6.36
N ARG A 100 2.04 11.89 -7.38
CA ARG A 100 1.02 11.40 -8.31
C ARG A 100 1.65 10.44 -9.31
N ARG A 101 1.05 9.26 -9.47
CA ARG A 101 1.53 8.24 -10.41
C ARG A 101 0.39 7.34 -10.86
N THR A 102 0.56 6.78 -12.05
CA THR A 102 -0.28 5.70 -12.56
C THR A 102 0.47 4.38 -12.37
N VAL A 103 -0.20 3.39 -11.80
CA VAL A 103 0.37 2.06 -11.53
C VAL A 103 -0.41 1.03 -12.35
N PRO A 104 0.24 0.34 -13.30
CA PRO A 104 -0.41 -0.71 -14.05
C PRO A 104 -0.68 -1.93 -13.16
N ILE A 105 -1.84 -2.55 -13.35
CA ILE A 105 -2.14 -3.87 -12.80
C ILE A 105 -1.46 -4.91 -13.67
N PHE A 106 -0.84 -5.92 -13.05
CA PHE A 106 -0.12 -6.96 -13.76
C PHE A 106 -1.12 -7.81 -14.55
N SER A 107 -0.75 -8.19 -15.77
CA SER A 107 -1.60 -8.99 -16.66
C SER A 107 -2.10 -10.27 -15.99
N MET A 108 -1.26 -10.95 -15.21
CA MET A 108 -1.64 -12.16 -14.47
C MET A 108 -2.71 -11.95 -13.37
N ARG A 109 -3.06 -10.71 -13.03
CA ARG A 109 -4.05 -10.34 -11.99
C ARG A 109 -5.18 -9.46 -12.53
N VAL A 110 -5.16 -9.12 -13.82
CA VAL A 110 -6.08 -8.12 -14.37
C VAL A 110 -7.53 -8.61 -14.34
N ASP A 111 -7.77 -9.89 -14.60
CA ASP A 111 -9.11 -10.47 -14.57
C ASP A 111 -9.68 -10.47 -13.14
N GLU A 112 -8.89 -10.89 -12.15
CA GLU A 112 -9.26 -10.83 -10.73
C GLU A 112 -9.58 -9.38 -10.29
N PHE A 113 -8.81 -8.42 -10.81
CA PHE A 113 -9.02 -7.00 -10.53
C PHE A 113 -10.31 -6.47 -11.16
N ILE A 114 -10.58 -6.79 -12.43
CA ILE A 114 -11.80 -6.39 -13.12
C ILE A 114 -13.03 -6.99 -12.44
N GLU A 115 -13.00 -8.29 -12.12
CA GLU A 115 -14.09 -8.95 -11.40
C GLU A 115 -14.35 -8.29 -10.04
N TYR A 116 -13.31 -7.95 -9.30
CA TYR A 116 -13.45 -7.22 -8.04
C TYR A 116 -14.15 -5.86 -8.25
N MET A 117 -13.70 -5.09 -9.25
CA MET A 117 -14.28 -3.79 -9.54
C MET A 117 -15.75 -3.87 -9.95
N ASP A 118 -16.14 -4.92 -10.67
CA ASP A 118 -17.50 -5.12 -11.16
C ASP A 118 -18.45 -5.67 -10.07
N THR A 119 -17.94 -6.49 -9.14
CA THR A 119 -18.77 -7.18 -8.14
C THR A 119 -18.76 -6.54 -6.75
N ARG A 120 -17.72 -5.77 -6.41
CA ARG A 120 -17.52 -5.24 -5.05
C ARG A 120 -17.54 -3.72 -4.95
N VAL A 121 -17.30 -3.01 -6.05
CA VAL A 121 -17.21 -1.55 -6.04
C VAL A 121 -18.46 -0.96 -6.65
N GLU A 122 -19.12 -0.08 -5.91
CA GLU A 122 -20.29 0.64 -6.40
C GLU A 122 -19.94 1.46 -7.65
N ASN A 123 -20.89 1.54 -8.60
CA ASN A 123 -20.73 2.29 -9.83
C ASN A 123 -20.96 3.81 -9.62
N SER A 124 -20.20 4.39 -8.68
CA SER A 124 -20.18 5.81 -8.38
C SER A 124 -18.73 6.30 -8.39
N PRO A 125 -18.40 7.44 -9.02
CA PRO A 125 -17.03 7.95 -9.10
C PRO A 125 -16.34 8.04 -7.73
N THR A 126 -17.09 8.42 -6.70
CA THR A 126 -16.63 8.60 -5.32
C THR A 126 -16.75 7.34 -4.46
N ALA A 127 -17.13 6.20 -5.02
CA ALA A 127 -17.20 4.94 -4.29
C ALA A 127 -15.79 4.51 -3.83
N PRO A 128 -15.58 4.17 -2.56
CA PRO A 128 -14.32 3.58 -2.11
C PRO A 128 -14.08 2.25 -2.81
N VAL A 129 -12.91 2.10 -3.43
CA VAL A 129 -12.51 0.81 -4.03
C VAL A 129 -12.30 -0.23 -2.92
N ILE A 130 -11.74 0.22 -1.82
CA ILE A 130 -11.31 -0.62 -0.71
C ILE A 130 -12.21 -0.37 0.49
N THR A 131 -12.92 -1.41 0.93
CA THR A 131 -13.84 -1.35 2.07
C THR A 131 -13.68 -2.55 2.99
N THR A 132 -13.93 -2.31 4.28
CA THR A 132 -14.08 -3.36 5.28
C THR A 132 -15.36 -4.17 5.05
N LYS A 133 -15.55 -5.29 5.75
CA LYS A 133 -16.79 -6.08 5.74
C LYS A 133 -18.07 -5.27 6.02
N ARG A 134 -17.95 -4.10 6.65
CA ARG A 134 -19.06 -3.19 6.98
C ARG A 134 -19.25 -2.07 5.95
N GLY A 135 -18.53 -2.10 4.83
CA GLY A 135 -18.54 -1.04 3.81
C GLY A 135 -17.75 0.21 4.18
N LEU A 136 -17.13 0.25 5.37
CA LEU A 136 -16.36 1.42 5.82
C LEU A 136 -14.92 1.39 5.29
N THR A 137 -14.33 2.56 5.08
CA THR A 137 -12.91 2.71 4.75
C THR A 137 -12.04 2.05 5.81
N MET A 138 -11.05 1.26 5.37
CA MET A 138 -10.15 0.56 6.28
C MET A 138 -9.09 1.49 6.89
N PHE A 139 -8.81 1.31 8.17
CA PHE A 139 -7.71 1.99 8.86
C PHE A 139 -6.37 1.31 8.56
N ASP A 140 -5.30 2.11 8.57
CA ASP A 140 -3.92 1.64 8.39
C ASP A 140 -3.51 0.62 9.47
N THR A 141 -3.98 0.81 10.70
CA THR A 141 -3.75 -0.11 11.82
C THR A 141 -4.43 -1.46 11.60
N SER A 142 -5.65 -1.48 11.04
CA SER A 142 -6.36 -2.71 10.71
C SER A 142 -5.62 -3.49 9.62
N PHE A 143 -5.06 -2.80 8.62
CA PHE A 143 -4.27 -3.45 7.57
C PHE A 143 -2.99 -4.06 8.13
N ARG A 144 -2.23 -3.30 8.94
CA ARG A 144 -1.01 -3.79 9.58
C ARG A 144 -1.28 -5.02 10.44
N SER A 145 -2.34 -5.00 11.24
CA SER A 145 -2.71 -6.16 12.06
C SER A 145 -3.06 -7.38 11.20
N THR A 146 -3.81 -7.19 10.10
CA THR A 146 -4.19 -8.28 9.18
C THR A 146 -2.96 -8.87 8.50
N PHE A 147 -2.06 -8.00 8.01
CA PHE A 147 -0.81 -8.41 7.40
C PHE A 147 0.06 -9.22 8.36
N ASP A 148 0.23 -8.76 9.60
CA ASP A 148 1.07 -9.46 10.58
C ASP A 148 0.49 -10.85 10.91
N THR A 149 -0.84 -10.98 10.95
CA THR A 149 -1.50 -12.29 11.09
C THR A 149 -1.28 -13.17 9.85
N ALA A 150 -1.49 -12.64 8.65
CA ALA A 150 -1.28 -13.37 7.40
C ALA A 150 0.16 -13.85 7.25
N ARG A 151 1.12 -12.99 7.57
CA ARG A 151 2.55 -13.33 7.58
C ARG A 151 2.91 -14.43 8.55
N LYS A 152 2.38 -14.39 9.77
CA LYS A 152 2.59 -15.47 10.75
C LYS A 152 2.05 -16.81 10.24
N LYS A 153 0.88 -16.80 9.60
CA LYS A 153 0.28 -18.01 8.99
C LYS A 153 1.11 -18.53 7.81
N ALA A 154 1.71 -17.63 7.04
CA ALA A 154 2.61 -17.97 5.94
C ALA A 154 4.01 -18.45 6.41
N GLY A 155 4.24 -18.59 7.71
CA GLY A 155 5.51 -19.07 8.26
C GLY A 155 6.61 -18.01 8.40
N GLY A 156 6.30 -16.74 8.14
CA GLY A 156 7.27 -15.64 8.25
C GLY A 156 7.76 -15.43 9.69
N ARG A 157 9.09 -15.46 9.89
CA ARG A 157 9.76 -15.23 11.19
C ARG A 157 10.39 -13.82 11.25
N GLY A 158 10.39 -13.18 12.43
CA GLY A 158 11.06 -11.88 12.67
C GLY A 158 10.17 -10.62 12.53
N ASN A 159 10.80 -9.42 12.48
CA ASN A 159 10.11 -8.12 12.43
C ASN A 159 9.37 -7.89 11.10
N SER A 160 8.26 -7.13 11.13
CA SER A 160 7.36 -6.90 9.98
C SER A 160 8.06 -6.19 8.80
N PRO A 161 8.10 -6.81 7.60
CA PRO A 161 8.75 -6.25 6.41
C PRO A 161 7.88 -5.22 5.67
N LEU A 162 6.67 -4.90 6.14
CA LEU A 162 5.80 -3.91 5.49
C LEU A 162 6.52 -2.59 5.18
N THR A 163 7.38 -2.14 6.09
CA THR A 163 8.21 -0.94 5.88
C THR A 163 9.37 -1.16 4.90
N ALA A 164 9.84 -2.39 4.72
CA ALA A 164 10.90 -2.74 3.76
C ALA A 164 10.32 -2.84 2.34
N VAL A 165 9.19 -3.54 2.17
CA VAL A 165 8.50 -3.70 0.88
C VAL A 165 8.19 -2.35 0.23
N VAL A 166 7.83 -1.36 1.04
CA VAL A 166 7.55 0.02 0.59
C VAL A 166 8.83 0.83 0.29
N ALA A 167 9.99 0.41 0.80
CA ALA A 167 11.26 1.13 0.67
C ALA A 167 12.12 0.72 -0.55
N GLY A 168 11.71 -0.30 -1.32
CA GLY A 168 12.14 -0.53 -2.69
C GLY A 168 13.66 -0.56 -2.96
N ARG A 169 14.44 -1.36 -2.22
CA ARG A 169 15.83 -1.65 -2.61
C ARG A 169 16.12 -3.17 -2.67
N PRO A 170 16.17 -3.78 -3.85
CA PRO A 170 16.65 -5.15 -4.00
C PRO A 170 18.14 -5.28 -3.60
N ARG A 171 18.53 -6.48 -3.16
CA ARG A 171 19.85 -6.83 -2.57
C ARG A 171 21.06 -6.70 -3.50
N SER A 172 20.93 -6.30 -4.76
CA SER A 172 22.05 -6.28 -5.70
C SER A 172 21.88 -5.21 -6.80
N TRP A 173 22.08 -3.95 -6.46
CA TRP A 173 22.44 -2.94 -7.45
C TRP A 173 23.89 -2.50 -7.20
N PRO A 174 24.83 -2.68 -8.15
CA PRO A 174 26.19 -2.19 -7.96
C PRO A 174 26.13 -0.67 -7.74
N ARG A 175 26.80 -0.17 -6.70
CA ARG A 175 26.96 1.27 -6.48
C ARG A 175 27.62 1.83 -7.73
N ARG A 176 26.87 2.54 -8.57
CA ARG A 176 27.47 3.41 -9.58
C ARG A 176 28.19 4.50 -8.79
N GLU A 177 29.52 4.49 -8.82
CA GLU A 177 30.28 5.64 -8.36
C GLU A 177 29.77 6.88 -9.12
N PRO A 178 29.55 8.01 -8.43
CA PRO A 178 29.19 9.24 -9.11
C PRO A 178 30.29 9.58 -10.13
N PRO A 179 29.93 10.06 -11.32
CA PRO A 179 30.92 10.46 -12.31
C PRO A 179 31.83 11.52 -11.68
N ARG A 180 33.14 11.23 -11.64
CA ARG A 180 34.14 12.21 -11.26
C ARG A 180 34.08 13.32 -12.31
N LEU A 181 33.51 14.46 -11.92
CA LEU A 181 33.62 15.69 -12.70
C LEU A 181 35.12 15.96 -12.89
N ARG A 182 35.55 15.98 -14.15
CA ARG A 182 36.87 16.46 -14.56
C ARG A 182 36.82 17.96 -14.75
#